data_AF-A0A949ZEK0-F1
#
_entry.id   AF-A0A949ZEK0-F1
#
_cell.length_a   1.000
_cell.length_b   1.000
_cell.length_c   1.000
_cell.angle_alpha   90.00
_cell.angle_beta   90.00
_cell.angle_gamma   90.00
#
_symmetry.space_group_name_H-M   'P 1'
#
loop_
_entity.id
_entity.type
_entity.pdbx_description
1 polymer ?
#
loop_
_entity_poly.entity_id
_entity_poly.type
_entity_poly.pdbx_seq_one_letter_code
_entity_poly.pdbx_strand_id
1 'polypeptide(L)'
;MTGPAITVKDVWRGVLPEGTELLAGGAGLERRVEWACALRTRPPAFDAVKGGEIAFVPVRSIKVLDERLDLPQVMTGLAEKGGVAVAVLGDVSAD
;
A
#
# COMPACT_ATOMS: atom_id res chain seq x y z
N MET A 1 26.02 -8.64 -6.58
CA MET A 1 25.90 -7.17 -6.57
C MET A 1 24.43 -6.85 -6.39
N THR A 2 24.00 -6.37 -5.23
CA THR A 2 22.61 -5.93 -5.02
C THR A 2 22.49 -4.57 -5.72
N GLY A 3 21.59 -4.45 -6.70
CA GLY A 3 21.30 -3.15 -7.32
C GLY A 3 20.85 -2.11 -6.27
N PRO A 4 20.73 -0.83 -6.65
CA PRO A 4 20.25 0.19 -5.74
C PRO A 4 18.87 -0.23 -5.18
N ALA A 5 18.72 -0.13 -3.86
CA ALA A 5 17.47 -0.44 -3.18
C ALA A 5 16.43 0.62 -3.54
N ILE A 6 15.30 0.20 -4.11
CA ILE A 6 14.17 1.09 -4.38
C ILE A 6 13.46 1.39 -3.07
N THR A 7 13.23 2.67 -2.76
CA THR A 7 12.51 3.10 -1.57
C THR A 7 11.05 3.44 -1.88
N VAL A 8 10.24 3.60 -0.83
CA VAL A 8 8.86 4.12 -0.98
C VAL A 8 8.86 5.49 -1.67
N LYS A 9 9.84 6.35 -1.33
CA LYS A 9 10.02 7.66 -1.95
C LYS A 9 10.30 7.56 -3.44
N ASP A 10 11.14 6.62 -3.86
CA ASP A 10 11.46 6.41 -5.27
C ASP A 10 10.23 5.95 -6.06
N VAL A 11 9.44 5.04 -5.49
CA VAL A 11 8.16 4.64 -6.11
C VAL A 11 7.22 5.84 -6.22
N TRP A 12 7.06 6.61 -5.14
CA TRP A 12 6.16 7.78 -5.14
C TRP A 12 6.56 8.83 -6.17
N ARG A 13 7.85 9.22 -6.21
CA ARG A 13 8.32 10.30 -7.07
C ARG A 13 8.64 9.88 -8.50
N GLY A 14 8.90 8.59 -8.72
CA GLY A 14 9.33 8.07 -10.02
C GLY A 14 8.28 7.29 -10.80
N VAL A 15 7.26 6.74 -10.12
CA VAL A 15 6.32 5.78 -10.75
C VAL A 15 4.85 6.20 -10.61
N LEU A 16 4.47 6.78 -9.48
CA LEU A 16 3.06 7.13 -9.24
C LEU A 16 2.62 8.32 -10.12
N PRO A 17 1.32 8.40 -10.48
CA PRO A 17 0.80 9.52 -11.26
C PRO A 17 1.06 10.87 -10.61
N GLU A 18 1.20 11.90 -11.43
CA GLU A 18 1.22 13.28 -10.96
C GLU A 18 -0.03 13.60 -10.12
N GLY A 19 0.15 14.39 -9.06
CA GLY A 19 -0.92 14.67 -8.09
C GLY A 19 -1.09 13.62 -7.00
N THR A 20 -0.28 12.55 -6.98
CA THR A 20 -0.24 11.65 -5.81
C THR A 20 0.36 12.38 -4.61
N GLU A 21 -0.40 12.44 -3.51
CA GLU A 21 0.00 13.14 -2.28
C GLU A 21 0.37 12.17 -1.15
N LEU A 22 1.27 12.61 -0.27
CA LEU A 22 1.59 11.88 0.96
C LEU A 22 0.61 12.31 2.06
N LEU A 23 -0.34 11.45 2.39
CA LEU A 23 -1.34 11.74 3.42
C LEU A 23 -0.80 11.54 4.85
N ALA A 24 0.08 10.54 5.05
CA ALA A 24 0.64 10.20 6.35
C ALA A 24 1.94 9.38 6.21
N GLY A 25 2.60 9.11 7.34
CA GLY A 25 3.68 8.11 7.39
C GLY A 25 5.00 8.54 6.75
N GLY A 26 5.27 9.85 6.66
CA GLY A 26 6.51 10.38 6.03
C GLY A 26 7.82 9.81 6.59
N ALA A 27 7.83 9.37 7.86
CA ALA A 27 8.98 8.68 8.46
C ALA A 27 9.33 7.34 7.78
N GLY A 28 8.40 6.74 7.04
CA GLY A 28 8.58 5.47 6.33
C GLY A 28 9.09 5.59 4.89
N LEU A 29 9.33 6.80 4.38
CA LEU A 29 9.67 7.03 2.97
C LEU A 29 10.97 6.34 2.50
N GLU A 30 11.93 6.16 3.41
CA GLU A 30 13.21 5.50 3.13
C GLU A 30 13.15 3.97 3.30
N ARG A 31 11.99 3.40 3.64
CA ARG A 31 11.82 1.95 3.70
C ARG A 31 11.98 1.35 2.31
N ARG A 32 12.67 0.21 2.25
CA ARG A 32 12.89 -0.52 1.01
C ARG A 32 11.60 -1.18 0.52
N VAL A 33 11.33 -1.03 -0.77
CA VAL A 33 10.27 -1.72 -1.49
C VAL A 33 10.89 -2.94 -2.19
N GLU A 34 10.41 -4.12 -1.85
CA GLU A 34 10.83 -5.40 -2.45
C GLU A 34 9.84 -5.88 -3.52
N TRP A 35 8.57 -5.48 -3.39
CA TRP A 35 7.52 -5.90 -4.31
C TRP A 35 6.32 -4.95 -4.31
N ALA A 36 5.50 -5.04 -5.36
CA ALA A 36 4.24 -4.31 -5.51
C ALA A 36 3.07 -5.30 -5.55
N CYS A 37 2.02 -5.06 -4.76
CA CYS A 37 0.80 -5.87 -4.77
C CYS A 37 -0.45 -4.98 -4.84
N ALA A 38 -1.57 -5.52 -5.32
CA ALA A 38 -2.84 -4.80 -5.40
C ALA A 38 -3.92 -5.53 -4.60
N LEU A 39 -4.83 -4.77 -4.01
CA LEU A 39 -5.99 -5.33 -3.31
C LEU A 39 -6.88 -6.09 -4.29
N ARG A 40 -7.16 -7.34 -3.96
CA ARG A 40 -8.10 -8.20 -4.69
C ARG A 40 -9.49 -8.10 -4.06
N THR A 41 -10.52 -8.22 -4.89
CA THR A 41 -11.93 -8.28 -4.45
C THR A 41 -12.38 -9.68 -4.04
N ARG A 42 -11.45 -10.63 -3.92
CA ARG A 42 -11.70 -12.01 -3.49
C ARG A 42 -10.55 -12.47 -2.58
N PRO A 43 -10.83 -13.28 -1.54
CA PRO A 43 -9.78 -13.83 -0.71
C PRO A 43 -8.77 -14.70 -1.49
N PRO A 44 -7.48 -14.66 -1.11
CA PRO A 44 -6.89 -13.73 -0.13
C PRO A 44 -6.78 -12.30 -0.70
N ALA A 45 -6.99 -11.30 0.17
CA ALA A 45 -7.02 -9.87 -0.19
C ALA A 45 -5.73 -9.39 -0.88
N PHE A 46 -4.59 -9.90 -0.43
CA PHE A 46 -3.29 -9.76 -1.04
C PHE A 46 -2.71 -11.16 -1.28
N ASP A 47 -1.95 -11.32 -2.36
CA ASP A 47 -1.09 -12.49 -2.51
C ASP A 47 -0.07 -12.51 -1.37
N ALA A 48 0.45 -13.70 -1.03
CA ALA A 48 1.26 -13.93 0.17
C ALA A 48 2.32 -12.82 0.40
N VAL A 49 1.99 -11.89 1.29
CA VAL A 49 2.84 -10.76 1.70
C VAL A 49 4.00 -11.34 2.50
N LYS A 50 5.22 -11.08 2.04
CA LYS A 50 6.48 -11.61 2.61
C LYS A 50 7.31 -10.54 3.32
N GLY A 51 6.89 -9.28 3.25
CA GLY A 51 7.59 -8.12 3.78
C GLY A 51 8.22 -7.29 2.66
N GLY A 52 8.20 -5.96 2.82
CA GLY A 52 8.73 -5.03 1.82
C GLY A 52 7.72 -4.64 0.73
N GLU A 53 6.46 -5.06 0.83
CA GLU A 53 5.44 -4.74 -0.17
C GLU A 53 4.93 -3.30 -0.06
N ILE A 54 4.78 -2.64 -1.21
CA ILE A 54 3.83 -1.53 -1.38
C ILE A 54 2.50 -2.09 -1.91
N ALA A 55 1.40 -1.74 -1.25
CA ALA A 55 0.07 -2.15 -1.66
C ALA A 55 -0.70 -1.05 -2.38
N PHE A 56 -1.35 -1.38 -3.49
CA PHE A 56 -2.26 -0.52 -4.23
C PHE A 56 -3.70 -0.86 -3.88
N VAL A 57 -4.42 0.08 -3.28
CA VAL A 57 -5.72 -0.15 -2.66
C VAL A 57 -6.76 0.84 -3.20
N PRO A 58 -7.64 0.42 -4.12
CA PRO A 58 -8.84 1.21 -4.44
C PRO A 58 -9.81 1.14 -3.26
N VAL A 59 -10.13 2.28 -2.63
CA VAL A 59 -10.96 2.33 -1.41
C VAL A 59 -12.31 1.63 -1.62
N ARG A 60 -12.95 1.89 -2.77
CA ARG A 60 -14.22 1.26 -3.15
C ARG A 60 -14.16 -0.27 -3.17
N SER A 61 -13.00 -0.86 -3.47
CA SER A 61 -12.83 -2.31 -3.58
C SER A 61 -12.76 -3.01 -2.22
N ILE A 62 -12.48 -2.28 -1.15
CA ILE A 62 -12.43 -2.84 0.22
C ILE A 62 -13.81 -3.41 0.58
N LYS A 63 -14.87 -2.62 0.37
CA LYS A 63 -16.25 -3.04 0.65
C LYS A 63 -16.77 -4.14 -0.27
N VAL A 64 -16.18 -4.27 -1.47
CA VAL A 64 -16.49 -5.37 -2.39
C VAL A 64 -15.85 -6.68 -1.93
N LEU A 65 -14.65 -6.62 -1.34
CA LEU A 65 -13.98 -7.78 -0.76
C LEU A 65 -14.75 -8.30 0.47
N ASP A 66 -15.08 -7.39 1.40
CA ASP A 66 -15.87 -7.68 2.59
C ASP A 66 -16.48 -6.36 3.10
N GLU A 67 -17.80 -6.34 3.30
CA GLU A 67 -18.53 -5.14 3.74
C GLU A 67 -18.06 -4.61 5.12
N ARG A 68 -17.52 -5.50 5.95
CA ARG A 68 -17.05 -5.20 7.31
C ARG A 68 -15.64 -4.62 7.33
N LEU A 69 -14.89 -4.75 6.25
CA LEU A 69 -13.53 -4.23 6.15
C LEU A 69 -13.51 -2.73 5.85
N ASP A 70 -12.54 -2.02 6.42
CA ASP A 70 -12.23 -0.63 6.11
C ASP A 70 -10.73 -0.44 5.79
N LEU A 71 -10.36 0.79 5.37
CA LEU A 71 -8.98 1.11 5.02
C LEU A 71 -8.02 0.93 6.21
N PRO A 72 -8.31 1.41 7.44
CA PRO A 72 -7.47 1.15 8.61
C PRO A 72 -7.20 -0.34 8.88
N GLN A 73 -8.21 -1.20 8.75
CA GLN A 73 -8.05 -2.65 8.94
C GLN A 73 -7.15 -3.27 7.85
N VAL A 74 -7.31 -2.84 6.59
CA VAL A 74 -6.44 -3.28 5.49
C VAL A 74 -5.00 -2.82 5.72
N MET A 75 -4.80 -1.58 6.15
CA MET A 75 -3.47 -1.03 6.46
C MET A 75 -2.80 -1.78 7.61
N THR A 76 -3.55 -2.04 8.69
CA THR A 76 -3.06 -2.80 9.85
C THR A 76 -2.65 -4.21 9.43
N GLY A 77 -3.51 -4.94 8.71
CA GLY A 77 -3.21 -6.30 8.28
C GLY A 77 -2.05 -6.40 7.29
N LEU A 78 -1.80 -5.36 6.49
CA LEU A 78 -0.61 -5.28 5.64
C LEU A 78 0.65 -5.01 6.47
N ALA A 79 0.58 -4.06 7.40
CA ALA A 79 1.70 -3.69 8.26
C ALA A 79 2.17 -4.86 9.13
N GLU A 80 1.23 -5.64 9.69
CA GLU A 80 1.52 -6.87 10.46
C GLU A 80 2.28 -7.91 9.65
N LYS A 81 2.11 -7.92 8.32
CA LYS A 81 2.82 -8.83 7.39
C LYS A 81 4.12 -8.22 6.84
N GLY A 82 4.52 -7.05 7.32
CA GLY A 82 5.76 -6.38 6.92
C GLY A 82 5.65 -5.50 5.68
N GLY A 83 4.44 -5.18 5.20
CA GLY A 83 4.28 -4.21 4.14
C GLY A 83 4.76 -2.81 4.56
N VAL A 84 5.31 -2.06 3.62
CA VAL A 84 6.04 -0.81 3.91
C VAL A 84 5.27 0.44 3.55
N ALA A 85 4.30 0.36 2.63
CA ALA A 85 3.48 1.48 2.20
C ALA A 85 2.13 1.04 1.61
N VAL A 86 1.16 1.95 1.63
CA VAL A 86 -0.14 1.81 0.96
C VAL A 86 -0.39 3.01 0.07
N ALA A 87 -0.55 2.78 -1.22
CA ALA A 87 -1.01 3.75 -2.20
C ALA A 87 -2.51 3.56 -2.42
N VAL A 88 -3.29 4.60 -2.12
CA VAL A 88 -4.75 4.54 -2.13
C VAL A 88 -5.31 5.20 -3.39
N LEU A 89 -6.33 4.60 -3.99
CA LEU A 89 -7.08 5.20 -5.09
C LEU A 89 -8.51 5.54 -4.64
N GLY A 90 -8.84 6.82 -4.67
CA GLY A 90 -10.12 7.37 -4.23
C GLY A 90 -9.98 8.25 -2.99
N ASP A 91 -11.11 8.75 -2.50
CA ASP A 91 -11.14 9.66 -1.35
C ASP A 91 -10.83 8.93 -0.06
N VAL A 92 -9.93 9.51 0.73
CA VAL A 92 -9.63 9.09 2.09
C VAL A 92 -10.13 10.20 3.00
N SER A 93 -11.17 9.92 3.78
CA SER A 93 -11.58 10.85 4.85
C SER A 93 -10.56 10.77 5.99
N ALA A 94 -10.29 11.92 6.61
CA ALA A 94 -9.46 12.02 7.80
C ALA A 94 -10.25 11.75 9.11
N ASP A 95 -11.56 11.51 8.99
CA ASP A 95 -12.49 11.29 10.11
C ASP A 95 -12.44 9.87 10.69
#